data_AF-A0A357ZBH3-F1
#
_entry.id   AF-A0A357ZBH3-F1
#
_cell.length_a   1.000
_cell.length_b   1.000
_cell.length_c   1.000
_cell.angle_alpha   90.00
_cell.angle_beta   90.00
_cell.angle_gamma   90.00
#
_symmetry.space_group_name_H-M   'P 1'
#
loop_
_entity.id
_entity.type
_entity.pdbx_description
1 polymer ?
#
loop_
_entity_poly.entity_id
_entity_poly.type
_entity_poly.pdbx_seq_one_letter_code
_entity_poly.pdbx_strand_id
1 'polypeptide(L)' 'WEHVGNKAMRKGNWKIVKDVEDAAWELYDMSMDLTESNNLAKTNTTLINEMIAEYELWTKQNGVKVFVKGKNKAD' A
#
# COMPACT_ATOMS: atom_id res chain seq x y z
N TRP A 1 -0.34 -9.44 -18.45
CA TRP A 1 -0.08 -10.75 -17.83
C TRP A 1 -0.61 -10.67 -16.41
N GLU A 2 -1.53 -11.56 -16.03
CA GLU A 2 -2.39 -11.45 -14.85
C GLU A 2 -1.84 -12.32 -13.71
N HIS A 3 -1.32 -11.67 -12.66
CA HIS A 3 -1.12 -12.29 -11.36
C HIS A 3 -1.99 -11.56 -10.33
N VAL A 4 -3.19 -12.14 -10.18
CA VAL A 4 -4.02 -12.27 -8.98
C VAL A 4 -3.75 -11.27 -7.85
N GLY A 5 -4.61 -10.25 -7.72
CA GLY A 5 -5.00 -9.66 -6.43
C GLY A 5 -3.99 -8.78 -5.67
N ASN A 6 -2.70 -8.86 -5.99
CA ASN A 6 -1.66 -8.11 -5.29
C ASN A 6 -1.76 -6.62 -5.60
N LYS A 7 -1.77 -5.80 -4.55
CA LYS A 7 -1.89 -4.34 -4.64
C LYS A 7 -0.53 -3.74 -4.31
N ALA A 8 -0.05 -2.84 -5.15
CA ALA A 8 1.19 -2.13 -4.88
C ALA A 8 1.11 -0.68 -5.33
N MET A 9 1.77 0.21 -4.60
CA MET A 9 1.95 1.61 -4.97
C MET A 9 3.38 2.04 -4.66
N ARG A 10 3.99 2.80 -5.57
CA ARG A 10 5.31 3.41 -5.37
C ARG A 10 5.20 4.92 -5.43
N LYS A 11 5.75 5.61 -4.42
CA LYS A 11 5.84 7.07 -4.33
C LYS A 11 7.29 7.44 -4.05
N GLY A 12 8.02 7.82 -5.10
CA GLY A 12 9.45 8.09 -5.02
C GLY A 12 10.24 6.86 -4.56
N ASN A 13 10.88 6.98 -3.39
CA ASN A 13 11.67 5.91 -2.77
C ASN A 13 10.82 4.92 -1.97
N TRP A 14 9.56 5.23 -1.68
CA TRP A 14 8.72 4.37 -0.87
C TRP A 14 7.84 3.48 -1.73
N LYS A 15 7.69 2.21 -1.31
CA LYS A 15 6.81 1.24 -1.94
C LYS A 15 5.93 0.60 -0.87
N ILE A 16 4.63 0.57 -1.12
CA ILE A 16 3.69 -0.26 -0.35
C ILE A 16 3.27 -1.46 -1.19
N VAL A 17 3.19 -2.62 -0.55
CA VAL A 17 2.69 -3.85 -1.15
C VAL A 17 1.66 -4.45 -0.20
N LYS A 18 0.62 -5.01 -0.77
CA LYS A 18 -0.35 -5.82 -0.06
C LYS A 18 -0.58 -7.08 -0.88
N ASP A 19 -0.22 -8.19 -0.27
CA ASP A 19 -0.48 -9.50 -0.81
C ASP A 19 -1.99 -9.80 -0.81
N VAL A 20 -2.43 -10.69 -1.68
CA VAL A 20 -3.82 -11.14 -1.75
C VAL A 20 -4.17 -12.07 -0.59
N GLU A 21 -3.21 -12.86 -0.11
CA GLU A 21 -3.35 -13.78 1.02
C GLU A 21 -3.20 -13.06 2.36
N ASP A 22 -2.37 -12.01 2.41
CA ASP A 22 -2.15 -11.21 3.62
C ASP A 22 -3.04 -9.95 3.69
N ALA A 23 -3.70 -9.75 4.82
CA ALA A 23 -4.58 -8.60 5.00
C ALA A 23 -3.82 -7.28 5.26
N ALA A 24 -2.55 -7.35 5.66
CA ALA A 24 -1.74 -6.19 6.04
C ALA A 24 -1.06 -5.55 4.82
N TRP A 25 -0.85 -4.25 4.94
CA TRP A 25 0.03 -3.53 4.02
C TRP A 25 1.45 -3.55 4.58
N GLU A 26 2.40 -3.77 3.70
CA GLU A 26 3.83 -3.70 3.97
C GLU A 26 4.41 -2.42 3.35
N LEU A 27 5.42 -1.84 3.98
CA LEU A 27 6.09 -0.62 3.53
C LEU A 27 7.59 -0.89 3.42
N TYR A 28 8.16 -0.54 2.27
CA TYR A 28 9.58 -0.70 1.97
C TYR A 28 10.20 0.61 1.49
N ASP A 29 11.43 0.86 1.91
CA ASP A 29 12.28 1.92 1.37
C ASP A 29 13.15 1.35 0.23
N MET A 30 12.78 1.63 -1.00
CA MET A 30 13.47 1.21 -2.22
C MET A 30 14.81 1.91 -2.46
N SER A 31 15.14 2.97 -1.69
CA SER A 31 16.44 3.64 -1.81
C SER A 31 17.53 2.95 -0.99
N MET A 32 17.16 2.30 0.11
CA MET A 32 18.09 1.58 0.98
C MET A 32 17.98 0.05 0.84
N ASP A 33 16.81 -0.48 0.48
CA ASP A 33 16.55 -1.92 0.46
C ASP A 33 15.82 -2.34 -0.84
N LEU A 34 16.61 -2.61 -1.89
CA LEU A 34 16.09 -3.12 -3.17
C LEU A 34 15.54 -4.55 -3.08
N THR A 35 15.80 -5.25 -1.98
CA THR A 35 15.43 -6.64 -1.72
C THR A 35 14.11 -6.79 -0.98
N GLU A 36 13.41 -5.69 -0.64
CA GLU A 36 12.14 -5.69 0.09
C GLU A 36 12.21 -6.54 1.39
N SER A 37 13.37 -6.56 2.05
CA SER A 37 13.63 -7.46 3.17
C SER A 37 13.24 -6.87 4.52
N ASN A 38 13.12 -5.54 4.60
CA ASN A 38 12.79 -4.82 5.83
C ASN A 38 11.41 -4.18 5.76
N ASN A 39 10.39 -4.85 6.33
CA ASN A 39 9.05 -4.28 6.44
C ASN A 39 9.02 -3.16 7.50
N LEU A 40 8.88 -1.91 7.02
CA LEU A 40 8.83 -0.69 7.82
C LEU A 40 7.39 -0.27 8.18
N ALA A 41 6.37 -1.06 7.85
CA ALA A 41 4.97 -0.72 8.10
C ALA A 41 4.67 -0.45 9.58
N LYS A 42 5.28 -1.24 10.47
CA LYS A 42 5.11 -1.11 11.92
C LYS A 42 5.86 0.08 12.50
N THR A 43 6.96 0.49 11.88
CA THR A 43 7.81 1.61 12.34
C THR A 43 7.32 2.94 11.79
N ASN A 44 6.83 2.95 10.54
CA ASN A 44 6.38 4.14 9.82
C ASN A 44 4.87 4.09 9.55
N THR A 45 4.09 3.95 10.62
CA THR A 45 2.62 3.84 10.55
C THR A 45 1.95 5.07 9.95
N THR A 46 2.50 6.27 10.15
CA THR A 46 1.98 7.50 9.53
C THR A 46 2.14 7.46 8.01
N LEU A 47 3.34 7.12 7.53
CA LEU A 47 3.66 7.11 6.10
C LEU A 47 2.86 6.04 5.34
N ILE A 48 2.77 4.82 5.90
CA ILE A 48 2.00 3.75 5.27
C ILE A 48 0.51 4.12 5.18
N ASN A 49 -0.05 4.79 6.20
CA ASN A 49 -1.44 5.24 6.16
C ASN A 49 -1.69 6.33 5.11
N GLU A 50 -0.74 7.25 4.92
CA GLU A 50 -0.81 8.26 3.86
C GLU A 50 -0.82 7.58 2.48
N MET A 51 0.15 6.70 2.23
CA MET A 51 0.27 6.02 0.94
C MET A 51 -0.92 5.09 0.64
N ILE A 52 -1.47 4.42 1.66
CA ILE A 52 -2.71 3.65 1.51
C ILE A 52 -3.85 4.56 1.08
N ALA A 53 -4.01 5.72 1.72
CA ALA A 53 -5.09 6.67 1.37
C ALA A 53 -4.92 7.21 -0.06
N GLU A 54 -3.70 7.49 -0.50
CA GLU A 54 -3.41 7.89 -1.88
C GLU A 54 -3.71 6.76 -2.87
N TYR A 55 -3.34 5.51 -2.54
CA TYR A 55 -3.68 4.34 -3.35
C TYR A 55 -5.21 4.17 -3.47
N GLU A 56 -5.94 4.31 -2.37
CA GLU A 56 -7.40 4.27 -2.36
C GLU A 56 -8.02 5.40 -3.20
N LEU A 57 -7.43 6.59 -3.20
CA LEU A 57 -7.88 7.70 -4.04
C LEU A 57 -7.61 7.43 -5.52
N TRP A 58 -6.39 6.98 -5.85
CA TRP A 58 -5.99 6.65 -7.23
C TRP A 58 -6.88 5.54 -7.81
N THR A 59 -7.18 4.51 -7.02
CA THR A 59 -8.02 3.39 -7.46
C THR A 59 -9.46 3.80 -7.70
N LYS A 60 -10.02 4.69 -6.86
CA LYS A 60 -11.34 5.30 -7.08
C LYS A 60 -11.39 6.10 -8.38
N GLN A 61 -10.34 6.86 -8.69
CA GLN A 61 -10.26 7.65 -9.92
C GLN A 61 -10.08 6.79 -11.18
N ASN A 62 -9.33 5.69 -11.08
CA ASN A 62 -8.99 4.84 -12.23
C ASN A 62 -9.94 3.64 -12.40
N GLY A 63 -11.03 3.57 -11.61
CA GLY A 63 -12.00 2.47 -11.70
C GLY A 63 -11.47 1.10 -11.27
N VAL A 64 -10.32 1.05 -10.58
CA VAL A 64 -9.74 -0.18 -10.06
C VAL A 64 -10.56 -0.62 -8.85
N LYS A 65 -11.24 -1.77 -8.94
CA LYS A 65 -12.06 -2.33 -7.85
C LYS A 65 -11.18 -2.75 -6.67
N VAL A 66 -10.98 -1.84 -5.73
CA VAL A 66 -10.29 -2.13 -4.47
C VAL A 66 -11.34 -2.29 -3.38
N PHE A 67 -11.45 -3.51 -2.83
CA PHE A 67 -12.22 -3.73 -1.60
C PHE A 67 -11.58 -2.92 -0.46
N VAL A 68 -12.28 -1.87 -0.03
CA VAL A 68 -11.94 -1.04 1.12
C VAL A 68 -12.65 -1.61 2.34
N LYS A 69 -11.90 -2.13 3.31
CA LYS A 69 -12.43 -2.48 4.63
C LYS A 69 -12.15 -1.31 5.59
N GLY A 70 -13.12 -0.41 5.68
CA GLY A 70 -13.34 0.51 6.80
C GLY A 70 -12.33 1.65 7.00
N LYS A 71 -12.71 2.87 6.63
CA LYS A 71 -12.30 4.08 7.35
C LYS A 71 -13.55 4.91 7.64
N ASN A 72 -14.02 4.82 8.88
CA ASN A 72 -14.90 5.82 9.48
C ASN A 72 -14.13 7.15 9.44
N LYS A 73 -14.61 8.09 8.62
CA LYS A 73 -14.19 9.48 8.66
C LYS A 73 -15.09 10.14 9.70
N ALA A 74 -14.57 10.31 10.92
CA ALA A 74 -15.20 11.20 11.89
C ALA A 74 -14.94 12.65 11.43
N ASP A 75 -16.02 13.41 11.45
CA ASP A 75 -16.20 14.82 11.07
C ASP A 75 -15.20 15.76 11.77
#